data_AF-A0A8T9AVV0-F1
#
_entry.id   AF-A0A8T9AVV0-F1
#
_cell.length_a   1.000
_cell.length_b   1.000
_cell.length_c   1.000
_cell.angle_alpha   90.00
_cell.angle_beta   90.00
_cell.angle_gamma   90.00
#
_symmetry.space_group_name_H-M   'P 1'
#
loop_
_entity.id
_entity.type
_entity.pdbx_description
1 polymer ?
#
loop_
_entity_poly.entity_id
_entity_poly.type
_entity_poly.pdbx_seq_one_letter_code
_entity_poly.pdbx_strand_id
1 'polypeptide(L)'
;MTKQLLSFRDFLRTGTFGPVSPLLTMIEVASLLGPPDGWITEHAETIPVYWIFGKLEISFSEEAPHRMNWFQIEEAGYLDGDFEILTDRLVLTLDGFSGHTGPSEFLAAGLWAPEKAAVFYAALSDDILLNICAGPIQIHFRVDTGFIEDGDAQKYLASSSLSQLISDIDSRATLDSIYSYSQPAFEEIPGAFNWNLLSGRDYLTLTR
;
A
#
# COMPACT_ATOMS: atom_id res chain seq x y z
N MET A 1 -17.27 23.50 4.93
CA MET A 1 -17.78 22.23 4.37
C MET A 1 -17.74 21.18 5.47
N THR A 2 -18.67 20.21 5.45
CA THR A 2 -18.68 19.09 6.42
C THR A 2 -17.70 18.03 5.96
N LYS A 3 -16.80 17.58 6.84
CA LYS A 3 -15.89 16.46 6.56
C LYS A 3 -16.66 15.14 6.55
N GLN A 4 -16.37 14.27 5.59
CA GLN A 4 -16.91 12.93 5.51
C GLN A 4 -15.99 11.97 6.27
N LEU A 5 -16.57 11.19 7.18
CA LEU A 5 -15.88 10.15 7.92
C LEU A 5 -15.97 8.83 7.14
N LEU A 6 -14.83 8.17 6.96
CA LEU A 6 -14.65 6.97 6.14
C LEU A 6 -13.98 5.86 6.95
N SER A 7 -14.38 4.62 6.74
CA SER A 7 -13.80 3.46 7.42
C SER A 7 -12.57 2.93 6.68
N PHE A 8 -11.47 2.77 7.41
CA PHE A 8 -10.25 2.18 6.87
C PHE A 8 -10.44 0.70 6.56
N ARG A 9 -11.19 -0.02 7.41
CA ARG A 9 -11.55 -1.40 7.18
C ARG A 9 -12.39 -1.59 5.91
N ASP A 10 -13.32 -0.68 5.64
CA ASP A 10 -14.11 -0.71 4.40
C ASP A 10 -13.22 -0.44 3.18
N PHE A 11 -12.35 0.58 3.25
CA PHE A 11 -11.37 0.84 2.20
C PHE A 11 -10.52 -0.39 1.88
N LEU A 12 -9.93 -1.03 2.89
CA LEU A 12 -9.09 -2.23 2.72
C LEU A 12 -9.85 -3.41 2.11
N ARG A 13 -11.18 -3.46 2.27
CA ARG A 13 -12.02 -4.53 1.70
C ARG A 13 -12.44 -4.25 0.27
N THR A 14 -12.71 -3.00 -0.06
CA THR A 14 -13.37 -2.62 -1.32
C THR A 14 -12.44 -1.95 -2.31
N GLY A 15 -11.30 -1.42 -1.87
CA GLY A 15 -10.48 -0.51 -2.68
C GLY A 15 -11.08 0.89 -2.83
N THR A 16 -12.21 1.19 -2.19
CA THR A 16 -12.89 2.47 -2.37
C THR A 16 -12.80 3.31 -1.12
N PHE A 17 -12.35 4.54 -1.27
CA PHE A 17 -12.19 5.48 -0.17
C PHE A 17 -13.36 6.46 -0.16
N GLY A 18 -14.51 5.98 0.32
CA GLY A 18 -15.77 6.73 0.25
C GLY A 18 -16.15 7.07 -1.20
N PRO A 19 -16.22 8.37 -1.57
CA PRO A 19 -16.50 8.77 -2.95
C PRO A 19 -15.29 8.59 -3.88
N VAL A 20 -14.07 8.41 -3.36
CA VAL A 20 -12.86 8.25 -4.17
C VAL A 20 -12.71 6.78 -4.55
N SER A 21 -12.65 6.51 -5.84
CA SER A 21 -12.46 5.16 -6.38
C SER A 21 -11.53 5.21 -7.59
N PRO A 22 -10.81 4.12 -7.90
CA PRO A 22 -9.91 4.07 -9.05
C PRO A 22 -10.64 4.09 -10.40
N LEU A 23 -11.97 4.16 -10.41
CA LEU A 23 -12.79 4.27 -11.63
C LEU A 23 -13.00 5.72 -12.06
N LEU A 24 -12.65 6.69 -11.23
CA LEU A 24 -12.85 8.11 -11.50
C LEU A 24 -11.84 8.66 -12.52
N THR A 25 -12.26 9.72 -13.20
CA THR A 25 -11.42 10.57 -14.04
C THR A 25 -10.89 11.77 -13.25
N MET A 26 -9.82 12.39 -13.75
CA MET A 26 -9.21 13.59 -13.16
C MET A 26 -10.24 14.71 -12.89
N ILE A 27 -11.19 14.94 -13.80
CA ILE A 27 -12.20 15.99 -13.62
C ILE A 27 -13.24 15.65 -12.56
N GLU A 28 -13.58 14.37 -12.39
CA GLU A 28 -14.46 13.91 -11.31
C GLU A 28 -13.76 14.06 -9.95
N VAL A 29 -12.47 13.70 -9.87
CA VAL A 29 -11.66 13.90 -8.65
C VAL A 29 -11.57 15.39 -8.29
N ALA A 30 -11.26 16.26 -9.25
CA ALA A 30 -11.21 17.70 -9.01
C ALA A 30 -12.55 18.27 -8.51
N SER A 31 -13.67 17.75 -9.03
CA SER A 31 -15.01 18.14 -8.59
C SER A 31 -15.29 17.68 -7.15
N LEU A 32 -14.82 16.48 -6.79
CA LEU A 32 -15.05 15.85 -5.49
C LEU A 32 -14.15 16.41 -4.38
N LEU A 33 -12.86 16.56 -4.65
CA LEU A 33 -11.84 16.92 -3.66
C LEU A 33 -11.48 18.41 -3.70
N GLY A 34 -11.64 19.05 -4.86
CA GLY A 34 -11.08 20.38 -5.12
C GLY A 34 -9.68 20.28 -5.73
N PRO A 35 -8.91 21.39 -5.71
CA PRO A 35 -7.54 21.39 -6.20
C PRO A 35 -6.63 20.52 -5.30
N PRO A 36 -5.61 19.85 -5.86
CA PRO A 36 -4.58 19.19 -5.08
C PRO A 36 -3.68 20.20 -4.35
N ASP A 37 -3.03 19.75 -3.29
CA ASP A 37 -2.01 20.51 -2.54
C ASP A 37 -0.72 20.67 -3.36
N GLY A 38 -0.45 19.69 -4.24
CA GLY A 38 0.70 19.68 -5.14
C GLY A 38 0.59 18.66 -6.27
N TRP A 39 1.55 18.66 -7.18
CA TRP A 39 1.65 17.69 -8.27
C TRP A 39 3.09 17.47 -8.72
N ILE A 40 3.36 16.27 -9.26
CA ILE A 40 4.66 15.92 -9.85
C ILE A 40 4.59 16.05 -11.37
N THR A 41 5.54 16.78 -11.97
CA THR A 41 5.64 16.98 -13.43
C THR A 41 6.72 16.12 -14.08
N GLU A 42 7.53 15.40 -13.30
CA GLU A 42 8.63 14.56 -13.81
C GLU A 42 8.14 13.43 -14.72
N HIS A 43 6.85 13.09 -14.63
CA HIS A 43 6.20 12.03 -15.40
C HIS A 43 5.21 12.56 -16.44
N ALA A 44 5.23 13.87 -16.78
CA ALA A 44 4.26 14.40 -17.73
C ALA A 44 4.79 15.53 -18.61
N GLU A 45 4.63 15.38 -19.93
CA GLU A 45 5.06 16.41 -20.89
C GLU A 45 4.14 17.64 -20.92
N THR A 46 2.87 17.52 -20.49
CA THR A 46 1.86 18.58 -20.66
C THR A 46 0.87 18.77 -19.50
N ILE A 47 0.35 17.69 -18.91
CA ILE A 47 -0.66 17.73 -17.85
C ILE A 47 -0.12 16.99 -16.63
N PRO A 48 -0.08 17.58 -15.42
CA PRO A 48 0.37 16.86 -14.24
C PRO A 48 -0.57 15.69 -13.95
N VAL A 49 -0.07 14.46 -14.13
CA VAL A 49 -0.84 13.22 -13.92
C VAL A 49 -0.63 12.60 -12.54
N TYR A 50 0.13 13.24 -11.67
CA TYR A 50 0.35 12.81 -10.30
C TYR A 50 -0.05 13.91 -9.33
N TRP A 51 -1.11 13.70 -8.56
CA TRP A 51 -1.68 14.71 -7.66
C TRP A 51 -1.52 14.29 -6.21
N ILE A 52 -1.21 15.28 -5.35
CA ILE A 52 -0.97 15.10 -3.93
C ILE A 52 -2.04 15.87 -3.14
N PHE A 53 -2.72 15.18 -2.22
CA PHE A 53 -3.69 15.72 -1.26
C PHE A 53 -3.29 15.25 0.14
N GLY A 54 -2.27 15.88 0.73
CA GLY A 54 -1.59 15.36 1.92
C GLY A 54 -1.08 13.94 1.69
N LYS A 55 -1.53 12.97 2.51
CA LYS A 55 -1.19 11.54 2.36
C LYS A 55 -1.95 10.84 1.24
N LEU A 56 -3.03 11.41 0.70
CA LEU A 56 -3.75 10.82 -0.42
C LEU A 56 -3.09 11.26 -1.72
N GLU A 57 -2.50 10.30 -2.43
CA GLU A 57 -1.86 10.56 -3.72
C GLU A 57 -2.54 9.79 -4.84
N ILE A 58 -2.60 10.38 -6.03
CA ILE A 58 -3.40 9.87 -7.15
C ILE A 58 -2.59 9.94 -8.44
N SER A 59 -2.52 8.81 -9.15
CA SER A 59 -1.97 8.74 -10.50
C SER A 59 -3.07 8.66 -11.54
N PHE A 60 -2.91 9.39 -12.64
CA PHE A 60 -3.81 9.42 -13.79
C PHE A 60 -3.12 8.97 -15.08
N SER A 61 -3.90 8.52 -16.05
CA SER A 61 -3.42 8.29 -17.42
C SER A 61 -3.10 9.62 -18.11
N GLU A 62 -2.03 9.65 -18.90
CA GLU A 62 -1.72 10.81 -19.77
C GLU A 62 -2.78 11.02 -20.84
N GLU A 63 -3.40 9.95 -21.33
CA GLU A 63 -4.45 10.05 -22.34
C GLU A 63 -5.77 10.49 -21.73
N ALA A 64 -6.46 11.42 -22.41
CA ALA A 64 -7.83 11.78 -22.09
C ALA A 64 -8.73 10.52 -22.16
N PRO A 65 -9.64 10.31 -21.18
CA PRO A 65 -10.15 11.29 -20.23
C PRO A 65 -9.38 11.36 -18.90
N HIS A 66 -8.11 10.97 -18.86
CA HIS A 66 -7.25 10.96 -17.66
C HIS A 66 -7.87 10.12 -16.55
N ARG A 67 -8.04 8.83 -16.85
CA ARG A 67 -8.57 7.87 -15.88
C ARG A 67 -7.56 7.67 -14.77
N MET A 68 -8.03 7.49 -13.55
CA MET A 68 -7.16 7.12 -12.44
C MET A 68 -6.53 5.74 -12.72
N ASN A 69 -5.21 5.65 -12.58
CA ASN A 69 -4.49 4.38 -12.61
C ASN A 69 -4.62 3.70 -11.24
N TRP A 70 -4.36 4.47 -10.20
CA TRP A 70 -4.44 4.09 -8.79
C TRP A 70 -4.51 5.34 -7.91
N PHE A 71 -4.90 5.14 -6.66
CA PHE A 71 -4.60 6.09 -5.57
C PHE A 71 -3.94 5.35 -4.42
N GLN A 72 -3.23 6.08 -3.57
CA GLN A 72 -2.59 5.53 -2.38
C GLN A 72 -2.82 6.38 -1.14
N ILE A 73 -2.71 5.74 0.01
CA ILE A 73 -2.34 6.39 1.26
C ILE A 73 -0.82 6.26 1.36
N GLU A 74 -0.12 7.33 1.02
CA GLU A 74 1.33 7.47 1.15
C GLU A 74 1.71 7.69 2.61
N GLU A 75 2.94 7.30 2.98
CA GLU A 75 3.45 7.47 4.35
C GLU A 75 2.50 6.86 5.40
N ALA A 76 1.94 5.69 5.10
CA ALA A 76 0.97 4.99 5.93
C ALA A 76 1.58 4.50 7.26
N GLY A 77 2.91 4.39 7.34
CA GLY A 77 3.66 4.15 8.59
C GLY A 77 3.49 5.23 9.66
N TYR A 78 2.97 6.41 9.30
CA TYR A 78 2.69 7.49 10.24
C TYR A 78 1.21 7.61 10.64
N LEU A 79 0.36 6.64 10.27
CA LEU A 79 -1.02 6.61 10.73
C LEU A 79 -1.06 6.32 12.24
N ASP A 80 -1.66 7.21 13.03
CA ASP A 80 -1.72 7.07 14.49
C ASP A 80 -3.08 7.53 15.05
N GLY A 81 -3.41 7.06 16.24
CA GLY A 81 -4.66 7.38 16.94
C GLY A 81 -5.90 6.68 16.37
N ASP A 82 -7.05 7.33 16.53
CA ASP A 82 -8.35 6.78 16.11
C ASP A 82 -8.73 7.19 14.67
N PHE A 83 -8.16 8.28 14.17
CA PHE A 83 -8.49 8.85 12.88
C PHE A 83 -7.32 9.62 12.26
N GLU A 84 -7.27 9.64 10.93
CA GLU A 84 -6.36 10.44 10.12
C GLU A 84 -7.14 11.43 9.26
N ILE A 85 -6.69 12.69 9.21
CA ILE A 85 -7.26 13.70 8.32
C ILE A 85 -6.47 13.65 7.01
N LEU A 86 -7.02 12.99 5.99
CA LEU A 86 -6.35 12.89 4.69
C LEU A 86 -6.49 14.17 3.87
N THR A 87 -7.67 14.79 3.89
CA THR A 87 -7.93 16.05 3.17
C THR A 87 -8.86 16.96 3.97
N ASP A 88 -9.06 18.19 3.50
CA ASP A 88 -10.07 19.09 4.06
C ASP A 88 -11.50 18.55 4.03
N ARG A 89 -11.76 17.51 3.24
CA ARG A 89 -13.07 16.89 3.06
C ARG A 89 -13.17 15.48 3.62
N LEU A 90 -12.06 14.76 3.77
CA LEU A 90 -12.05 13.34 4.08
C LEU A 90 -11.27 13.04 5.36
N VAL A 91 -11.91 12.28 6.26
CA VAL A 91 -11.30 11.77 7.50
C VAL A 91 -11.43 10.25 7.49
N LEU A 92 -10.34 9.56 7.77
CA LEU A 92 -10.26 8.12 7.88
C LEU A 92 -10.35 7.69 9.34
N THR A 93 -11.32 6.87 9.73
CA THR A 93 -11.24 6.13 11.01
C THR A 93 -10.31 4.96 10.81
N LEU A 94 -9.32 4.81 11.70
CA LEU A 94 -8.32 3.76 11.53
C LEU A 94 -8.81 2.38 11.94
N ASP A 95 -9.99 2.27 12.57
CA ASP A 95 -10.67 0.99 12.85
C ASP A 95 -9.81 -0.07 13.57
N GLY A 96 -8.88 0.40 14.42
CA GLY A 96 -7.93 -0.44 15.16
C GLY A 96 -6.64 -0.77 14.41
N PHE A 97 -6.45 -0.27 13.19
CA PHE A 97 -5.17 -0.29 12.47
C PHE A 97 -4.34 0.95 12.82
N SER A 98 -3.04 0.89 12.54
CA SER A 98 -2.11 2.03 12.65
C SER A 98 -0.94 1.82 11.70
N GLY A 99 -0.02 2.80 11.65
CA GLY A 99 1.26 2.68 10.97
C GLY A 99 2.17 1.59 11.51
N HIS A 100 1.86 1.06 12.69
CA HIS A 100 2.55 -0.06 13.32
C HIS A 100 1.90 -1.41 13.04
N THR A 101 0.77 -1.46 12.31
CA THR A 101 0.14 -2.75 12.00
C THR A 101 1.02 -3.53 11.03
N GLY A 102 1.44 -4.72 11.46
CA GLY A 102 2.32 -5.59 10.70
C GLY A 102 1.60 -6.45 9.64
N PRO A 103 2.37 -7.13 8.79
CA PRO A 103 1.83 -7.96 7.70
C PRO A 103 0.91 -9.08 8.20
N SER A 104 1.35 -9.85 9.20
CA SER A 104 0.55 -10.93 9.77
C SER A 104 -0.74 -10.43 10.42
N GLU A 105 -0.73 -9.24 11.02
CA GLU A 105 -1.91 -8.60 11.60
C GLU A 105 -2.94 -8.23 10.53
N PHE A 106 -2.53 -7.61 9.41
CA PHE A 106 -3.42 -7.34 8.28
C PHE A 106 -4.04 -8.63 7.72
N LEU A 107 -3.24 -9.67 7.52
CA LEU A 107 -3.69 -10.96 7.01
C LEU A 107 -4.66 -11.66 7.99
N ALA A 108 -4.47 -11.50 9.30
CA ALA A 108 -5.30 -12.08 10.35
C ALA A 108 -6.57 -11.27 10.66
N ALA A 109 -6.67 -10.02 10.20
CA ALA A 109 -7.75 -9.10 10.57
C ALA A 109 -9.14 -9.43 9.96
N GLY A 110 -9.27 -10.50 9.18
CA GLY A 110 -10.53 -10.88 8.52
C GLY A 110 -11.01 -9.84 7.50
N LEU A 111 -10.06 -9.15 6.87
CA LEU A 111 -10.29 -8.26 5.72
C LEU A 111 -10.59 -9.08 4.47
N TRP A 112 -9.82 -10.15 4.27
CA TRP A 112 -9.88 -11.04 3.12
C TRP A 112 -9.82 -12.49 3.58
N ALA A 113 -10.13 -13.43 2.68
CA ALA A 113 -9.77 -14.82 2.89
C ALA A 113 -8.24 -14.97 2.69
N PRO A 114 -7.46 -15.48 3.65
CA PRO A 114 -5.99 -15.54 3.54
C PRO A 114 -5.48 -16.28 2.30
N GLU A 115 -6.27 -17.21 1.76
CA GLU A 115 -5.95 -17.97 0.55
C GLU A 115 -6.09 -17.16 -0.73
N LYS A 116 -6.78 -16.02 -0.66
CA LYS A 116 -6.96 -15.09 -1.78
C LYS A 116 -6.01 -13.90 -1.71
N ALA A 117 -5.23 -13.78 -0.63
CA ALA A 117 -4.15 -12.81 -0.52
C ALA A 117 -2.85 -13.46 -0.99
N ALA A 118 -2.04 -12.67 -1.71
CA ALA A 118 -0.68 -13.03 -2.07
C ALA A 118 0.28 -12.13 -1.31
N VAL A 119 1.39 -12.72 -0.85
CA VAL A 119 2.46 -12.01 -0.16
C VAL A 119 3.72 -12.17 -0.97
N PHE A 120 4.22 -11.04 -1.47
CA PHE A 120 5.43 -10.97 -2.25
C PHE A 120 6.55 -10.38 -1.42
N TYR A 121 7.76 -10.92 -1.53
CA TYR A 121 8.94 -10.30 -0.95
C TYR A 121 10.17 -10.44 -1.85
N ALA A 122 11.00 -9.40 -1.86
CA ALA A 122 12.22 -9.33 -2.63
C ALA A 122 13.23 -8.39 -1.96
N ALA A 123 14.51 -8.59 -2.26
CA ALA A 123 15.54 -7.62 -1.90
C ALA A 123 15.52 -6.45 -2.90
N LEU A 124 15.67 -5.23 -2.39
CA LEU A 124 15.91 -4.03 -3.17
C LEU A 124 17.08 -3.27 -2.52
N SER A 125 18.27 -3.35 -3.12
CA SER A 125 19.50 -2.81 -2.53
C SER A 125 19.70 -3.33 -1.10
N ASP A 126 19.67 -2.44 -0.10
CA ASP A 126 19.90 -2.74 1.30
C ASP A 126 18.57 -2.93 2.07
N ASP A 127 17.43 -3.05 1.38
CA ASP A 127 16.13 -3.27 2.00
C ASP A 127 15.53 -4.61 1.53
N ILE A 128 14.64 -5.17 2.36
CA ILE A 128 13.68 -6.17 1.89
C ILE A 128 12.33 -5.47 1.74
N LEU A 129 11.78 -5.52 0.54
CA LEU A 129 10.43 -5.08 0.26
C LEU A 129 9.47 -6.24 0.44
N LEU A 130 8.31 -5.94 1.02
CA LEU A 130 7.20 -6.88 1.18
C LEU A 130 5.92 -6.23 0.68
N ASN A 131 5.10 -6.97 -0.07
CA ASN A 131 3.84 -6.50 -0.61
C ASN A 131 2.73 -7.52 -0.32
N ILE A 132 1.61 -7.07 0.26
CA ILE A 132 0.39 -7.87 0.34
C ILE A 132 -0.54 -7.42 -0.78
N CYS A 133 -0.86 -8.32 -1.70
CA CYS A 133 -1.85 -8.12 -2.76
C CYS A 133 -3.16 -8.83 -2.41
N ALA A 134 -4.25 -8.08 -2.24
CA ALA A 134 -5.56 -8.63 -1.89
C ALA A 134 -6.69 -7.89 -2.62
N GLY A 135 -7.20 -8.49 -3.70
CA GLY A 135 -8.19 -7.83 -4.55
C GLY A 135 -7.60 -6.53 -5.14
N PRO A 136 -8.30 -5.39 -5.06
CA PRO A 136 -7.80 -4.11 -5.57
C PRO A 136 -6.74 -3.46 -4.69
N ILE A 137 -6.42 -4.03 -3.52
CA ILE A 137 -5.50 -3.44 -2.55
C ILE A 137 -4.11 -4.01 -2.70
N GLN A 138 -3.10 -3.13 -2.60
CA GLN A 138 -1.74 -3.51 -2.26
C GLN A 138 -1.28 -2.79 -0.99
N ILE A 139 -0.54 -3.48 -0.14
CA ILE A 139 0.05 -2.91 1.08
C ILE A 139 1.55 -3.14 1.01
N HIS A 140 2.30 -2.05 0.90
CA HIS A 140 3.74 -2.08 0.79
C HIS A 140 4.35 -1.91 2.18
N PHE A 141 5.35 -2.73 2.45
CA PHE A 141 6.16 -2.67 3.66
C PHE A 141 7.63 -2.65 3.28
N ARG A 142 8.42 -2.04 4.16
CA ARG A 142 9.88 -2.07 4.13
C ARG A 142 10.40 -2.75 5.37
N VAL A 143 11.45 -3.55 5.19
CA VAL A 143 12.16 -4.19 6.29
C VAL A 143 13.59 -3.68 6.27
N ASP A 144 13.97 -2.97 7.32
CA ASP A 144 15.35 -2.55 7.56
C ASP A 144 16.24 -3.79 7.71
N THR A 145 17.32 -3.85 6.94
CA THR A 145 18.23 -5.01 6.92
C THR A 145 19.42 -4.86 7.86
N GLY A 146 19.40 -3.92 8.81
CA GLY A 146 20.49 -3.72 9.77
C GLY A 146 20.80 -4.94 10.66
N PHE A 147 19.94 -5.96 10.65
CA PHE A 147 20.17 -7.25 11.29
C PHE A 147 20.99 -8.24 10.44
N ILE A 148 21.21 -7.96 9.16
CA ILE A 148 21.97 -8.77 8.22
C ILE A 148 23.46 -8.35 8.31
N GLU A 149 24.30 -9.26 8.82
CA GLU A 149 25.69 -8.96 9.19
C GLU A 149 26.55 -8.38 8.05
N ASP A 150 26.34 -8.85 6.81
CA ASP A 150 27.06 -8.38 5.62
C ASP A 150 26.25 -7.39 4.76
N GLY A 151 25.05 -7.00 5.20
CA GLY A 151 24.13 -6.13 4.46
C GLY A 151 23.59 -6.75 3.16
N ASP A 152 23.90 -8.00 2.83
CA ASP A 152 23.51 -8.63 1.58
C ASP A 152 22.13 -9.28 1.72
N ALA A 153 21.09 -8.44 1.57
CA ALA A 153 19.70 -8.87 1.63
C ALA A 153 19.40 -10.02 0.66
N GLN A 154 19.96 -9.99 -0.55
CA GLN A 154 19.73 -11.03 -1.56
C GLN A 154 20.31 -12.38 -1.11
N LYS A 155 21.53 -12.40 -0.60
CA LYS A 155 22.17 -13.61 -0.06
C LYS A 155 21.45 -14.12 1.19
N TYR A 156 20.99 -13.23 2.07
CA TYR A 156 20.19 -13.59 3.22
C TYR A 156 18.88 -14.28 2.80
N LEU A 157 18.16 -13.73 1.81
CA LEU A 157 16.94 -14.36 1.27
C LEU A 157 17.21 -15.74 0.66
N ALA A 158 18.37 -15.93 0.02
CA ALA A 158 18.72 -17.19 -0.63
C ALA A 158 19.25 -18.29 0.33
N SER A 159 19.77 -17.91 1.50
CA SER A 159 20.45 -18.83 2.43
C SER A 159 19.64 -19.14 3.69
N SER A 160 18.72 -18.27 4.08
CA SER A 160 17.86 -18.48 5.25
C SER A 160 16.79 -19.54 5.00
N SER A 161 16.41 -20.25 6.07
CA SER A 161 15.20 -21.08 6.01
C SER A 161 13.97 -20.18 5.89
N LEU A 162 12.95 -20.64 5.17
CA LEU A 162 11.74 -19.86 4.92
C LEU A 162 11.03 -19.42 6.21
N SER A 163 10.96 -20.28 7.23
CA SER A 163 10.33 -19.92 8.51
C SER A 163 11.09 -18.82 9.26
N GLN A 164 12.42 -18.91 9.32
CA GLN A 164 13.25 -17.87 9.92
C GLN A 164 13.09 -16.54 9.17
N LEU A 165 13.15 -16.59 7.84
CA LEU A 165 13.04 -15.43 6.97
C LEU A 165 11.70 -14.72 7.16
N ILE A 166 10.59 -15.45 7.19
CA ILE A 166 9.27 -14.86 7.35
C ILE A 166 9.06 -14.31 8.76
N SER A 167 9.59 -14.98 9.79
CA SER A 167 9.59 -14.45 11.16
C SER A 167 10.40 -13.15 11.29
N ASP A 168 11.57 -13.07 10.64
CA ASP A 168 12.42 -11.88 10.67
C ASP A 168 11.79 -10.72 9.90
N ILE A 169 11.18 -10.99 8.73
CA ILE A 169 10.44 -10.00 7.95
C ILE A 169 9.24 -9.47 8.74
N ASP A 170 8.37 -10.35 9.24
CA ASP A 170 7.10 -9.95 9.88
C ASP A 170 7.33 -9.07 11.11
N SER A 171 8.33 -9.42 11.94
CA SER A 171 8.66 -8.68 13.17
C SER A 171 9.35 -7.33 12.95
N ARG A 172 9.78 -7.04 11.71
CA ARG A 172 10.57 -5.86 11.36
C ARG A 172 9.95 -5.01 10.25
N ALA A 173 8.87 -5.49 9.65
CA ALA A 173 8.17 -4.79 8.59
C ALA A 173 7.58 -3.48 9.12
N THR A 174 7.85 -2.42 8.39
CA THR A 174 7.29 -1.08 8.59
C THR A 174 6.35 -0.80 7.43
N LEU A 175 5.14 -0.33 7.74
CA LEU A 175 4.14 0.02 6.73
C LEU A 175 4.62 1.26 5.96
N ASP A 176 4.67 1.19 4.63
CA ASP A 176 5.11 2.28 3.76
C ASP A 176 3.91 2.99 3.15
N SER A 177 3.16 2.28 2.32
CA SER A 177 2.05 2.82 1.55
C SER A 177 0.97 1.77 1.27
N ILE A 178 -0.26 2.24 1.02
CA ILE A 178 -1.40 1.39 0.70
C ILE A 178 -2.06 1.87 -0.58
N TYR A 179 -1.99 1.07 -1.62
CA TYR A 179 -2.55 1.38 -2.93
C TYR A 179 -3.92 0.76 -3.13
N SER A 180 -4.69 1.41 -4.00
CA SER A 180 -5.92 0.88 -4.56
C SER A 180 -5.99 1.05 -6.06
N TYR A 181 -6.42 -0.01 -6.75
CA TYR A 181 -6.49 -0.13 -8.20
C TYR A 181 -7.90 -0.48 -8.67
N SER A 182 -8.18 -0.20 -9.95
CA SER A 182 -9.51 -0.45 -10.54
C SER A 182 -9.81 -1.94 -10.78
N GLN A 183 -8.77 -2.77 -10.74
CA GLN A 183 -8.80 -4.21 -10.94
C GLN A 183 -7.91 -4.89 -9.88
N PRO A 184 -8.02 -6.21 -9.69
CA PRO A 184 -7.12 -6.91 -8.79
C PRO A 184 -5.65 -6.63 -9.11
N ALA A 185 -4.93 -6.05 -8.16
CA ALA A 185 -3.58 -5.58 -8.35
C ALA A 185 -2.60 -6.68 -7.95
N PHE A 186 -2.23 -7.49 -8.93
CA PHE A 186 -1.21 -8.52 -8.78
C PHE A 186 0.09 -8.06 -9.42
N GLU A 187 0.56 -6.88 -9.01
CA GLU A 187 1.74 -6.24 -9.56
C GLU A 187 2.90 -6.31 -8.58
N GLU A 188 4.09 -6.55 -9.12
CA GLU A 188 5.38 -6.50 -8.43
C GLU A 188 5.74 -5.05 -8.10
N ILE A 189 6.41 -4.78 -6.97
CA ILE A 189 6.91 -3.42 -6.69
C ILE A 189 8.01 -3.09 -7.72
N PRO A 190 7.91 -1.98 -8.47
CA PRO A 190 8.88 -1.62 -9.49
C PRO A 190 10.32 -1.58 -8.95
N GLY A 191 11.26 -2.20 -9.67
CA GLY A 191 12.70 -2.16 -9.36
C GLY A 191 13.24 -3.31 -8.51
N ALA A 192 12.38 -4.12 -7.88
CA ALA A 192 12.84 -5.33 -7.20
C ALA A 192 12.91 -6.52 -8.18
N PHE A 193 13.95 -7.35 -8.04
CA PHE A 193 14.17 -8.54 -8.86
C PHE A 193 14.04 -9.81 -8.00
N ASN A 194 13.64 -10.93 -8.61
CA ASN A 194 13.52 -12.25 -7.95
C ASN A 194 12.46 -12.31 -6.83
N TRP A 195 11.24 -11.86 -7.14
CA TRP A 195 10.11 -11.95 -6.23
C TRP A 195 9.81 -13.37 -5.80
N ASN A 196 9.76 -13.56 -4.47
CA ASN A 196 9.25 -14.77 -3.85
C ASN A 196 7.77 -14.56 -3.54
N LEU A 197 6.97 -15.62 -3.67
CA LEU A 197 5.53 -15.58 -3.49
C LEU A 197 5.09 -16.61 -2.44
N LEU A 198 4.27 -16.15 -1.50
CA LEU A 198 3.52 -16.98 -0.57
C LEU A 198 2.03 -16.64 -0.67
N SER A 199 1.18 -17.63 -0.37
CA SER A 199 -0.21 -17.29 -0.02
C SER A 199 -0.25 -16.62 1.35
N GLY A 200 -1.26 -15.79 1.60
CA GLY A 200 -1.47 -15.21 2.93
C GLY A 200 -1.65 -16.28 4.02
N ARG A 201 -2.22 -17.44 3.67
CA ARG A 201 -2.32 -18.60 4.58
C ARG A 201 -0.94 -19.17 4.95
N ASP A 202 -0.07 -19.37 3.97
CA ASP A 202 1.26 -19.93 4.22
C ASP A 202 2.11 -18.96 5.03
N TYR A 203 2.03 -17.66 4.70
CA TYR A 203 2.67 -16.60 5.48
C TYR A 203 2.24 -16.66 6.95
N LEU A 204 0.92 -16.66 7.22
CA LEU A 204 0.37 -16.79 8.57
C LEU A 204 0.76 -18.09 9.30
N THR A 205 1.10 -19.15 8.57
CA THR A 205 1.54 -20.41 9.17
C THR A 205 2.99 -20.33 9.61
N LEU A 206 3.80 -19.52 8.91
CA LEU A 206 5.22 -19.33 9.17
C LEU A 206 5.52 -18.26 10.24
N THR A 207 4.55 -17.39 10.55
CA THR A 207 4.66 -16.34 11.59
C THR A 207 4.04 -16.74 12.94
N ARG A 208 3.57 -17.98 13.09
CA ARG A 208 2.92 -18.50 14.31
C ARG A 208 3.85 -19.30 15.19
#